data_AF-A0A0Q7Q4E8-F1
#
_entry.id   AF-A0A0Q7Q4E8-F1
#
_cell.length_a   1.000
_cell.length_b   1.000
_cell.length_c   1.000
_cell.angle_alpha   90.00
_cell.angle_beta   90.00
_cell.angle_gamma   90.00
#
_symmetry.space_group_name_H-M   'P 1'
#
loop_
_entity.id
_entity.type
_entity.pdbx_description
1 polymer ?
#
loop_
_entity_poly.entity_id
_entity_poly.type
_entity_poly.pdbx_seq_one_letter_code
_entity_poly.pdbx_strand_id
1 'polypeptide(L)' 'MTGRSKTNGQVGTCVVCGKRGYASKQTAKRAMKRLYPGDHQSVYRCGDVYHFGHLPMQVRSGKKSRSDVRESRRGWS' A
#
# COMPACT_ATOMS: atom_id res chain seq x y z
N MET A 1 19.73 -25.65 9.74
CA MET A 1 18.75 -25.59 8.63
C MET A 1 18.29 -24.14 8.50
N THR A 2 18.58 -23.50 7.38
CA THR A 2 18.44 -22.06 7.13
C THR A 2 17.00 -21.55 7.25
N GLY A 3 16.78 -20.60 8.16
CA GLY A 3 15.49 -19.95 8.39
C GLY A 3 14.98 -19.24 7.13
N ARG A 4 13.86 -19.71 6.60
CA ARG A 4 13.20 -19.11 5.44
C ARG A 4 12.55 -17.79 5.87
N SER A 5 13.27 -16.67 5.70
CA SER A 5 12.76 -15.32 5.89
C SER A 5 11.49 -15.13 5.06
N LYS A 6 10.31 -15.16 5.71
CA LYS A 6 9.00 -14.88 5.10
C LYS A 6 8.96 -13.41 4.70
N THR A 7 9.54 -13.05 3.56
CA THR A 7 9.18 -11.82 2.87
C THR A 7 7.67 -11.90 2.65
N ASN A 8 6.88 -10.99 3.24
CA ASN A 8 5.41 -10.97 3.19
C ASN A 8 4.86 -10.69 1.77
N GLY A 9 5.53 -11.18 0.72
CA GLY A 9 5.36 -10.82 -0.68
C GLY A 9 5.56 -9.32 -0.94
N GLN A 10 6.36 -8.68 -0.09
CA GLN A 10 6.83 -7.32 -0.32
C GLN A 10 7.81 -7.36 -1.48
N VAL A 11 7.66 -6.42 -2.42
CA VAL A 11 8.58 -6.25 -3.56
C VAL A 11 9.61 -5.16 -3.31
N GLY A 12 9.58 -4.55 -2.12
CA GLY A 12 10.47 -3.47 -1.71
C GLY A 12 9.69 -2.26 -1.24
N THR A 13 10.35 -1.10 -1.27
CA THR A 13 9.75 0.19 -0.94
C THR A 13 9.31 0.86 -2.22
N CYS A 14 8.10 1.41 -2.23
CA CYS A 14 7.60 2.20 -3.34
C CYS A 14 8.41 3.49 -3.48
N VAL A 15 9.07 3.64 -4.62
CA VAL A 15 9.85 4.83 -4.96
C VAL A 15 9.01 6.11 -4.99
N VAL A 16 7.70 5.96 -5.21
CA VAL A 16 6.76 7.09 -5.30
C VAL A 16 6.46 7.69 -3.93
N CYS A 17 6.31 6.85 -2.89
CA CYS A 17 5.81 7.33 -1.59
C CYS A 17 6.53 6.76 -0.37
N GLY A 18 7.62 6.02 -0.55
CA GLY A 18 8.42 5.46 0.55
C GLY A 18 7.73 4.37 1.38
N LYS A 19 6.54 3.91 0.97
CA LYS A 19 5.77 2.87 1.70
C LYS A 19 6.15 1.48 1.22
N ARG A 20 5.90 0.47 2.06
CA ARG A 20 6.08 -0.94 1.68
C ARG A 20 5.19 -1.29 0.48
N GLY A 21 5.82 -1.70 -0.60
CA GLY A 21 5.21 -2.12 -1.86
C GLY A 21 4.97 -3.63 -1.90
N TYR A 22 3.87 -4.02 -2.53
CA TYR A 22 3.47 -5.40 -2.75
C TYR A 22 3.19 -5.65 -4.24
N ALA A 23 3.57 -6.82 -4.75
CA ALA A 23 3.40 -7.16 -6.17
C ALA A 23 1.93 -7.18 -6.62
N SER A 24 1.02 -7.51 -5.70
CA SER A 24 -0.40 -7.68 -6.02
C SER A 24 -1.30 -7.21 -4.89
N LYS A 25 -2.54 -6.85 -5.25
CA LYS A 25 -3.60 -6.49 -4.30
C LYS A 25 -3.85 -7.59 -3.27
N GLN A 26 -3.78 -8.85 -3.69
CA GLN A 26 -4.05 -10.01 -2.83
C GLN A 26 -2.94 -10.18 -1.80
N THR A 27 -1.68 -10.04 -2.23
CA THR A 27 -0.52 -10.10 -1.34
C THR A 27 -0.56 -8.96 -0.32
N ALA A 28 -0.86 -7.73 -0.75
CA ALA A 28 -1.06 -6.60 0.15
C ALA A 28 -2.19 -6.87 1.16
N LYS A 29 -3.33 -7.41 0.72
CA LYS A 29 -4.48 -7.73 1.59
C LYS A 29 -4.13 -8.82 2.61
N ARG A 30 -3.39 -9.85 2.21
CA ARG A 30 -2.92 -10.91 3.11
C ARG A 30 -1.94 -10.36 4.15
N ALA A 31 -0.98 -9.54 3.71
CA ALA A 31 -0.02 -8.90 4.60
C ALA A 31 -0.73 -7.94 5.58
N MET A 32 -1.69 -7.14 5.12
CA MET A 32 -2.50 -6.25 5.94
C MET A 32 -3.23 -7.01 7.05
N LYS A 33 -3.97 -8.08 6.70
CA LYS A 33 -4.71 -8.91 7.68
C LYS A 33 -3.79 -9.56 8.72
N ARG A 34 -2.56 -9.91 8.31
CA ARG A 34 -1.57 -10.54 9.20
C ARG A 34 -0.91 -9.53 10.13
N LEU A 35 -0.59 -8.35 9.64
CA LEU A 35 0.14 -7.32 10.39
C LEU A 35 -0.78 -6.47 11.26
N TYR A 36 -2.03 -6.27 10.84
CA TYR A 36 -3.01 -5.44 11.52
C TYR A 36 -4.34 -6.20 11.63
N PRO A 37 -4.37 -7.31 12.41
CA PRO A 37 -5.61 -8.05 12.62
C PRO A 37 -6.64 -7.16 13.32
N GLY A 38 -7.85 -7.08 12.75
CA GLY A 38 -8.94 -6.25 13.28
C GLY A 38 -8.95 -4.78 12.83
N ASP A 39 -7.88 -4.30 12.18
CA ASP A 39 -7.83 -2.92 11.69
C ASP A 39 -8.44 -2.79 10.28
N HIS A 40 -9.26 -1.76 10.07
CA HIS A 40 -9.96 -1.53 8.81
C HIS A 40 -9.16 -0.64 7.85
N GLN A 41 -8.06 -1.19 7.30
CA GLN A 41 -7.27 -0.50 6.27
C GLN A 41 -7.72 -0.83 4.85
N SER A 42 -7.39 0.06 3.92
CA SER A 42 -7.68 -0.11 2.49
C SER A 42 -6.40 -0.43 1.72
N VAL A 43 -6.51 -1.34 0.76
CA VAL A 43 -5.44 -1.63 -0.21
C VAL A 43 -5.64 -0.77 -1.46
N TYR A 44 -4.61 -0.05 -1.88
CA TYR A 44 -4.62 0.79 -3.08
C TYR A 44 -3.33 0.61 -3.88
N ARG A 45 -3.39 0.88 -5.19
CA ARG A 45 -2.24 0.86 -6.09
C ARG A 45 -1.57 2.23 -6.08
N CYS A 46 -0.24 2.26 -6.17
CA CYS A 46 0.56 3.47 -6.27
C CYS A 46 1.77 3.15 -7.16
N GLY A 47 1.79 3.71 -8.38
CA GLY A 47 2.71 3.26 -9.42
C GLY A 47 2.48 1.78 -9.76
N ASP A 48 3.57 1.01 -9.82
CA ASP A 48 3.54 -0.42 -10.17
C ASP A 48 3.33 -1.37 -8.99
N VAL A 49 3.14 -0.82 -7.78
CA VAL A 49 3.02 -1.62 -6.55
C VAL A 49 1.73 -1.32 -5.81
N TYR A 50 1.31 -2.27 -4.98
CA TYR A 50 0.16 -2.15 -4.08
C TYR A 50 0.61 -1.82 -2.66
N HIS A 51 -0.13 -0.97 -1.97
CA HIS A 51 0.05 -0.61 -0.57
C HIS A 51 -1.21 -0.90 0.22
N PHE A 52 -1.08 -1.03 1.54
CA PHE A 52 -2.22 -0.91 2.46
C PHE A 52 -1.98 0.26 3.42
N GLY A 53 -3.06 0.85 3.90
CA GLY A 53 -3.01 1.98 4.83
C GLY A 53 -4.37 2.64 4.98
N HIS A 54 -4.42 3.61 5.89
CA HIS A 54 -5.45 4.64 5.81
C HIS A 54 -5.23 5.47 4.54
N LEU A 55 -6.33 5.88 3.92
CA LEU A 55 -6.26 6.76 2.77
C LEU A 55 -5.58 8.07 3.16
N PRO A 56 -4.82 8.69 2.25
CA PRO A 56 -4.16 9.96 2.53
C PRO A 56 -5.21 11.00 2.93
N MET A 57 -4.80 11.96 3.76
CA MET A 57 -5.69 12.97 4.33
C MET A 57 -6.48 13.71 3.25
N GLN A 58 -5.90 13.93 2.06
CA GLN A 58 -6.57 14.54 0.92
C GLN A 58 -7.85 13.79 0.50
N VAL A 59 -7.84 12.46 0.50
CA VAL A 59 -9.04 11.65 0.21
C VAL A 59 -10.02 11.67 1.38
N ARG A 60 -9.51 11.60 2.61
CA ARG A 60 -10.35 11.69 3.81
C ARG A 60 -11.05 13.05 3.91
N SER A 61 -10.41 14.11 3.44
CA SER A 61 -10.92 15.49 3.40
C SER A 61 -11.76 15.81 2.16
N GLY A 62 -12.00 14.85 1.26
CA GLY A 62 -12.75 15.05 0.01
C GLY A 62 -12.01 15.81 -1.10
N LYS A 63 -10.80 16.32 -0.85
CA LYS A 63 -9.97 17.04 -1.82
C LYS A 63 -9.50 16.19 -3.01
N LYS A 64 -9.50 14.87 -2.87
CA LYS A 64 -9.24 13.91 -3.94
C LYS A 64 -10.22 12.75 -3.82
N SER A 65 -10.74 12.23 -4.93
CA SER A 65 -11.51 11.00 -4.87
C SER A 65 -10.58 9.81 -4.58
N ARG A 66 -11.16 8.72 -4.09
CA ARG A 66 -10.45 7.44 -3.94
C ARG A 66 -9.83 6.97 -5.27
N SER A 67 -10.44 7.34 -6.39
CA SER A 67 -9.96 7.01 -7.73
C SER A 67 -8.71 7.82 -8.10
N ASP A 68 -8.59 9.06 -7.63
CA ASP A 68 -7.42 9.93 -7.91
C ASP A 68 -6.15 9.44 -7.19
N VAL A 69 -6.30 8.86 -6.00
CA VAL A 69 -5.18 8.25 -5.26
C VAL A 69 -4.73 6.92 -5.88
N ARG A 70 -5.61 6.30 -6.66
CA ARG A 70 -5.25 5.15 -7.49
C ARG A 70 -4.17 5.50 -8.52
N GLU A 71 -3.97 6.79 -8.81
CA GLU A 71 -3.16 7.26 -9.94
C GLU A 71 -2.08 8.32 -9.60
N SER A 72 -1.92 8.76 -8.35
CA SER A 72 -1.19 10.01 -8.11
C SER A 72 -0.02 9.92 -7.13
N ARG A 73 1.19 9.98 -7.69
CA ARG A 73 2.24 10.93 -7.28
C ARG A 73 3.18 11.19 -8.47
N ARG A 74 2.64 11.72 -9.57
CA ARG A 74 3.41 12.72 -10.33
C ARG A 74 3.17 14.04 -9.62
N GLY A 75 4.23 14.66 -9.11
CA GLY A 75 4.19 15.99 -8.52
C GLY A 75 4.05 16.01 -7.00
N TRP A 76 5.18 16.19 -6.32
CA TRP A 76 5.25 16.93 -5.07
C TRP A 76 6.52 17.79 -5.15
N SER A 77 6.34 19.11 -5.19
CA SER A 77 7.28 20.09 -4.64
C SER A 77 6.71 20.55 -3.31
#